data_AF-A0A3B0WLD4-F1
#
_entry.id   AF-A0A3B0WLD4-F1
#
_cell.length_a   1.000
_cell.length_b   1.000
_cell.length_c   1.000
_cell.angle_alpha   90.00
_cell.angle_beta   90.00
_cell.angle_gamma   90.00
#
_symmetry.space_group_name_H-M   'P 1'
#
loop_
_entity.id
_entity.type
_entity.pdbx_description
1 polymer ?
#
loop_
_entity_poly.entity_id
_entity_poly.type
_entity_poly.pdbx_seq_one_letter_code
_entity_poly.pdbx_strand_id
1 'polypeptide(L)'
;MLDRYKYADRHLDSSEQQHRDLTLPFIEKLNEALKAHQFLLNDQICLADIALFPFIRQYALVNKEWFDLLTLTHLQQWLDYFLNSPLFNQVMKKYKLYNQGFSNTFP
;
A
#
# COMPACT_ATOMS: atom_id res chain seq x y z
N MET A 1 -30.67 -11.28 -7.72
CA MET A 1 -29.48 -10.49 -8.07
C MET A 1 -29.67 -8.99 -7.81
N LEU A 2 -30.39 -8.58 -6.75
CA LEU A 2 -30.48 -7.15 -6.38
C LEU A 2 -30.60 -6.88 -4.86
N ASP A 3 -30.46 -7.90 -4.01
CA ASP A 3 -30.67 -7.75 -2.55
C ASP A 3 -29.36 -7.75 -1.73
N ARG A 4 -28.24 -8.21 -2.32
CA ARG A 4 -26.93 -8.20 -1.63
C ARG A 4 -26.22 -6.85 -1.64
N TYR A 5 -26.82 -5.83 -2.25
CA TYR A 5 -26.30 -4.46 -2.26
C TYR A 5 -26.75 -3.66 -1.02
N LYS A 6 -27.77 -4.14 -0.28
CA LYS A 6 -28.36 -3.39 0.85
C LYS A 6 -27.70 -3.66 2.21
N TYR A 7 -26.75 -4.60 2.28
CA TYR A 7 -26.02 -4.98 3.50
C TYR A 7 -24.55 -4.55 3.52
N ALA A 8 -24.10 -3.72 2.56
CA ALA A 8 -22.72 -3.22 2.50
C ALA A 8 -22.43 -2.07 3.50
N ASP A 9 -23.30 -1.88 4.49
CA ASP A 9 -23.21 -0.83 5.52
C ASP A 9 -22.66 -1.37 6.86
N ARG A 10 -22.13 -2.60 6.91
CA ARG A 10 -21.70 -3.27 8.16
C ARG A 10 -20.19 -3.52 8.33
N HIS A 11 -19.35 -2.88 7.51
CA HIS A 11 -17.89 -2.90 7.74
C HIS A 11 -17.29 -1.50 7.82
N LEU A 12 -18.04 -0.54 8.36
CA LEU A 12 -17.49 0.77 8.77
C LEU A 12 -16.78 0.72 10.14
N ASP A 13 -16.83 -0.41 10.86
CA ASP A 13 -16.40 -0.51 12.26
C ASP A 13 -15.30 -1.55 12.50
N SER A 14 -14.52 -1.89 11.47
CA SER A 14 -13.21 -2.46 11.72
C SER A 14 -12.33 -1.32 12.20
N SER A 15 -12.35 -1.07 13.52
CA SER A 15 -11.62 0.02 14.17
C SER A 15 -10.20 0.03 13.61
N GLU A 16 -9.66 1.20 13.23
CA GLU A 16 -8.33 1.29 12.60
C GLU A 16 -7.26 0.47 13.34
N GLN A 17 -7.41 0.31 14.65
CA GLN A 17 -6.63 -0.58 15.50
C GLN A 17 -6.67 -2.05 15.10
N GLN A 18 -7.83 -2.64 14.80
CA GLN A 18 -7.92 -4.04 14.34
C GLN A 18 -7.23 -4.25 13.00
N HIS A 19 -7.37 -3.30 12.08
CA HIS A 19 -6.61 -3.35 10.82
C HIS A 19 -5.11 -3.23 11.07
N ARG A 20 -4.68 -2.39 12.02
CA ARG A 20 -3.26 -2.28 12.43
C ARG A 20 -2.76 -3.59 13.02
N ASP A 21 -3.46 -4.20 13.97
CA ASP A 21 -3.07 -5.47 14.59
C ASP A 21 -2.97 -6.62 13.57
N LEU A 22 -3.84 -6.64 12.56
CA LEU A 22 -3.78 -7.65 11.50
C LEU A 22 -2.65 -7.43 10.50
N THR A 23 -2.29 -6.17 10.24
CA THR A 23 -1.27 -5.80 9.24
C THR A 23 0.13 -5.71 9.84
N LEU A 24 0.27 -5.30 11.10
CA LEU A 24 1.55 -5.16 11.80
C LEU A 24 2.44 -6.41 11.69
N PRO A 25 1.98 -7.66 11.96
CA PRO A 25 2.84 -8.84 11.83
C PRO A 25 3.27 -9.10 10.38
N PHE A 26 2.50 -8.64 9.38
CA PHE A 26 2.91 -8.70 7.98
C PHE A 26 3.99 -7.65 7.68
N ILE A 27 3.84 -6.44 8.20
CA ILE A 27 4.83 -5.36 8.08
C ILE A 27 6.16 -5.72 8.77
N GLU A 28 6.12 -6.33 9.96
CA GLU A 28 7.31 -6.81 10.65
C GLU A 28 8.02 -7.92 9.86
N LYS A 29 7.26 -8.86 9.27
CA LYS A 29 7.83 -9.88 8.38
C LYS A 29 8.51 -9.27 7.15
N LEU A 30 7.94 -8.23 6.57
CA LEU A 30 8.57 -7.51 5.45
C LEU A 30 9.88 -6.84 5.90
N ASN A 31 9.91 -6.22 7.08
CA ASN A 31 11.13 -5.63 7.63
C ASN A 31 12.21 -6.68 7.90
N GLU A 32 11.86 -7.86 8.43
CA GLU A 32 12.83 -8.95 8.61
C GLU A 32 13.31 -9.53 7.27
N ALA A 33 12.46 -9.58 6.24
CA ALA A 33 12.90 -9.94 4.89
C ALA A 33 13.91 -8.91 4.32
N LEU A 34 13.64 -7.62 4.50
CA LEU A 34 14.51 -6.51 4.10
C LEU A 34 15.78 -6.38 4.94
N LYS A 35 15.86 -7.08 6.06
CA LYS A 35 17.07 -7.21 6.85
C LYS A 35 18.02 -8.25 6.28
N ALA A 36 17.47 -9.31 5.66
CA ALA A 36 18.26 -10.36 5.03
C ALA A 36 18.75 -9.96 3.63
N HIS A 37 17.98 -9.13 2.92
CA HIS A 37 18.25 -8.71 1.54
C HIS A 37 17.97 -7.23 1.34
N GLN A 38 18.68 -6.58 0.41
CA GLN A 38 18.51 -5.14 0.17
C GLN A 38 17.11 -4.77 -0.38
N PHE A 39 16.42 -5.73 -1.03
CA PHE A 39 15.03 -5.62 -1.47
C PHE A 39 14.23 -6.88 -1.12
N LEU A 40 12.91 -6.89 -1.34
CA LEU A 40 12.01 -7.92 -0.79
C LEU A 40 12.30 -9.37 -1.23
N LEU A 41 12.90 -9.56 -2.40
CA LEU A 41 13.19 -10.91 -2.94
C LEU A 41 14.67 -11.13 -3.26
N ASN A 42 15.46 -10.07 -3.49
CA ASN A 42 16.87 -10.18 -3.88
C ASN A 42 17.60 -8.84 -3.63
N ASP A 43 18.89 -8.77 -3.96
CA ASP A 43 19.67 -7.52 -3.93
C ASP A 43 19.36 -6.57 -5.11
N GLN A 44 18.33 -6.87 -5.90
CA GLN A 44 17.85 -6.02 -6.99
C GLN A 44 16.35 -5.74 -6.84
N ILE A 45 15.93 -4.55 -7.29
CA ILE A 45 14.53 -4.13 -7.35
C ILE A 45 13.73 -5.18 -8.14
N CYS A 46 12.66 -5.69 -7.55
CA CYS A 46 11.77 -6.65 -8.19
C CYS A 46 10.33 -6.12 -8.29
N LEU A 47 9.49 -6.83 -9.05
CA LEU A 47 8.09 -6.46 -9.22
C LEU A 47 7.31 -6.45 -7.90
N ALA A 48 7.69 -7.32 -6.95
CA ALA A 48 7.06 -7.36 -5.63
C ALA A 48 7.27 -6.03 -4.86
N ASP A 49 8.46 -5.43 -4.99
CA ASP A 49 8.72 -4.13 -4.36
C ASP A 49 7.79 -3.04 -4.91
N ILE A 50 7.64 -2.99 -6.24
CA ILE A 50 6.79 -2.02 -6.93
C ILE A 50 5.31 -2.23 -6.58
N ALA A 51 4.87 -3.49 -6.50
CA ALA A 51 3.50 -3.83 -6.17
C ALA A 51 3.15 -3.51 -4.72
N LEU A 52 4.07 -3.72 -3.77
CA LEU A 52 3.83 -3.51 -2.33
C LEU A 52 4.05 -2.06 -1.89
N PHE A 53 4.91 -1.31 -2.59
CA PHE A 53 5.20 0.08 -2.30
C PHE A 53 3.96 0.97 -2.10
N PRO A 54 2.95 1.02 -3.01
CA PRO A 54 1.79 1.89 -2.83
C PRO A 54 0.99 1.52 -1.58
N PHE A 55 0.94 0.23 -1.21
CA PHE A 55 0.25 -0.23 0.01
C PHE A 55 1.03 0.17 1.26
N ILE A 56 2.34 -0.05 1.31
CA ILE A 56 3.19 0.35 2.44
C ILE A 56 3.17 1.86 2.60
N ARG A 57 3.23 2.61 1.50
CA ARG A 57 3.10 4.07 1.51
C ARG A 57 1.76 4.53 2.05
N GLN A 58 0.65 3.93 1.62
CA GLN A 58 -0.67 4.25 2.16
C GLN A 58 -0.74 3.92 3.65
N TYR A 59 -0.21 2.77 4.06
CA TYR A 59 -0.16 2.36 5.46
C TYR A 59 0.63 3.35 6.33
N ALA A 60 1.82 3.75 5.89
CA ALA A 60 2.65 4.74 6.57
C ALA A 60 1.97 6.12 6.62
N LEU A 61 1.18 6.49 5.62
CA LEU A 61 0.44 7.75 5.60
C LEU A 61 -0.79 7.76 6.50
N VAL A 62 -1.45 6.61 6.72
CA VAL A 62 -2.61 6.50 7.62
C VAL A 62 -2.24 6.87 9.05
N ASN A 63 -1.05 6.48 9.52
CA ASN A 63 -0.57 6.88 10.84
C ASN A 63 0.94 7.04 10.86
N LYS A 64 1.42 8.16 10.31
CA LYS A 64 2.85 8.45 10.17
C LYS A 64 3.57 8.48 11.51
N GLU A 65 2.99 9.13 12.52
CA GLU A 65 3.61 9.23 13.85
C GLU A 65 3.82 7.85 14.47
N TRP A 66 2.83 6.96 14.38
CA TRP A 66 2.97 5.60 14.87
C TRP A 66 3.97 4.77 14.04
N PHE A 67 3.97 4.93 12.71
CA PHE A 67 4.93 4.26 11.84
C PHE A 67 6.39 4.72 12.09
N ASP A 68 6.60 6.00 12.39
CA ASP A 68 7.89 6.56 12.80
C ASP A 68 8.31 6.07 14.20
N LEU A 69 7.36 5.75 15.09
CA LEU A 69 7.64 5.09 16.38
C LEU A 69 8.06 3.61 16.23
N LEU A 70 7.63 2.94 15.16
CA LEU A 70 8.08 1.59 14.88
C LEU A 70 9.55 1.61 14.44
N THR A 71 10.39 0.82 15.10
CA THR A 71 11.83 0.68 14.77
C THR A 71 12.06 -0.17 13.51
N LEU A 72 11.28 0.06 12.45
CA LEU A 72 11.34 -0.67 11.18
C LEU A 72 12.35 -0.02 10.23
N THR A 73 13.60 0.08 10.67
CA THR A 73 14.64 0.85 9.98
C THR A 73 14.86 0.37 8.54
N HIS A 74 14.82 -0.94 8.28
CA HIS A 74 15.01 -1.49 6.94
C HIS A 74 13.83 -1.15 6.02
N LEU A 75 12.60 -1.26 6.54
CA LEU A 75 11.41 -0.88 5.79
C LEU A 75 11.37 0.63 5.49
N GLN A 76 11.74 1.47 6.46
CA GLN A 76 11.83 2.92 6.28
C GLN A 76 12.89 3.30 5.24
N GLN A 77 14.08 2.68 5.30
CA GLN A 77 15.14 2.85 4.31
C GLN A 77 14.71 2.41 2.91
N TRP A 78 14.04 1.26 2.83
CA TRP A 78 13.47 0.77 1.57
C TRP A 78 12.43 1.75 1.02
N LEU A 79 11.51 2.25 1.85
CA LEU A 79 10.50 3.21 1.44
C LEU A 79 11.14 4.52 0.94
N ASP A 80 12.13 5.02 1.66
CA ASP A 80 12.88 6.22 1.29
C ASP A 80 13.65 6.05 -0.02
N TYR A 81 14.28 4.89 -0.24
CA TYR A 81 14.93 4.54 -1.49
C TYR A 81 13.95 4.61 -2.68
N PHE A 82 12.74 4.05 -2.53
CA PHE A 82 11.72 4.13 -3.59
C PHE A 82 11.19 5.55 -3.80
N LEU A 83 11.04 6.34 -2.74
CA LEU A 83 10.62 7.75 -2.84
C LEU A 83 11.67 8.61 -3.56
N ASN A 84 12.95 8.33 -3.35
CA ASN A 84 14.07 9.04 -3.98
C ASN A 84 14.46 8.45 -5.35
N SER A 85 13.90 7.30 -5.75
CA SER A 85 14.25 6.65 -7.01
C SER A 85 13.67 7.41 -8.23
N PRO A 86 14.50 7.76 -9.24
CA PRO A 86 14.03 8.43 -10.45
C PRO A 86 13.08 7.56 -11.29
N LEU A 87 13.22 6.22 -11.22
CA LEU A 87 12.32 5.27 -11.87
C LEU A 87 10.88 5.39 -11.33
N PHE A 88 10.73 5.66 -10.03
CA PHE A 88 9.43 5.83 -9.41
C PHE A 88 8.72 7.09 -9.91
N ASN A 89 9.42 8.21 -9.98
CA ASN A 89 8.87 9.45 -10.55
C ASN A 89 8.40 9.26 -12.01
N GLN A 90 9.01 8.32 -12.74
CA GLN A 90 8.65 8.04 -14.12
C GLN A 90 7.43 7.11 -14.23
N VAL A 91 7.32 6.08 -13.38
CA VAL A 91 6.20 5.12 -13.36
C VAL A 91 4.95 5.72 -12.72
N MET A 92 5.11 6.58 -11.72
CA MET A 92 4.01 7.27 -11.04
C MET A 92 3.48 8.47 -11.83
N LYS A 93 3.77 8.55 -13.13
CA LYS A 93 3.00 9.41 -14.03
C LYS A 93 1.54 8.96 -13.97
N LYS A 94 0.69 9.81 -13.39
CA LYS A 94 -0.77 9.63 -13.43
C LYS A 94 -1.21 9.43 -14.87
N TYR A 95 -1.51 8.19 -15.24
CA TYR A 95 -2.28 7.94 -16.44
C TYR A 95 -3.69 8.47 -16.17
N LYS A 96 -4.16 9.40 -17.01
CA LYS A 96 -5.55 9.84 -16.95
C LYS A 96 -6.43 8.60 -17.07
N LEU A 97 -7.19 8.31 -16.03
CA LEU A 97 -8.31 7.38 -16.11
C LEU A 97 -9.18 7.87 -17.28
N TYR A 98 -9.24 7.07 -18.34
CA TYR A 98 -10.10 7.34 -19.47
C TYR A 98 -11.54 7.07 -19.01
N ASN A 99 -12.16 8.09 -18.42
CA ASN A 99 -13.60 8.12 -18.19
C ASN A 99 -14.28 8.23 -19.56
N GLN A 100 -14.43 7.09 -20.23
CA GLN A 100 -15.35 6.99 -21.36
C GLN A 100 -16.76 7.06 -20.76
N GLY A 101 -17.36 8.23 -20.88
CA GLY A 101 -18.70 8.51 -20.37
C GLY A 101 -19.72 7.54 -20.97
N PHE A 102 -20.16 6.59 -20.17
CA PHE A 102 -21.41 5.88 -20.43
C PHE A 102 -22.55 6.73 -19.88
N SER A 103 -23.00 7.70 -20.69
CA SER A 103 -24.31 8.32 -20.52
C SER A 103 -25.36 7.29 -20.92
N ASN A 104 -25.85 6.50 -19.96
CA ASN A 104 -27.00 5.65 -20.19
C ASN A 104 -28.28 6.49 -20.13
N THR A 105 -28.64 7.12 -21.24
CA THR A 105 -30.04 7.48 -21.52
C THR A 105 -30.75 6.19 -21.95
N PHE A 106 -31.46 5.57 -21.02
CA PHE A 106 -32.48 4.57 -21.35
C PHE A 106 -33.74 5.28 -21.90
N PRO A 107 -34.45 4.67 -22.86
CA PRO A 107 -35.66 5.22 -23.47
C PRO A 107 -36.87 5.24 -22.52
#